data_AF-A0AAN6W4W9-F1
#
_entry.id   AF-A0AAN6W4W9-F1
#
_cell.length_a   1.000
_cell.length_b   1.000
_cell.length_c   1.000
_cell.angle_alpha   90.00
_cell.angle_beta   90.00
_cell.angle_gamma   90.00
#
_symmetry.space_group_name_H-M   'P 1'
#
loop_
_entity.id
_entity.type
_entity.pdbx_description
1 polymer ?
#
loop_
_entity_poly.entity_id
_entity_poly.type
_entity_poly.pdbx_seq_one_letter_code
_entity_poly.pdbx_strand_id
1 'polypeptide(L)'
;MTDGIEENSNMAKFEQWEFFTSARPLHLHQCSKVTTKDAWACRRYEISALFQAYELGPLPPPVESVSATVQGQILSFAPSIRLPSCNGPFSAIIALVSASIPVPSNVALIMLNNEEIAATDPREGAIFLTFTALGPTTTKINPKQVGVTRCSRNGKGAFVSGAFDSRIRLTRNGFWRMVANMKKNGTKVEDASQIVNGDQWFSTEFSKYVNGWGNLPLDHHFLAGLVAPRGLLVIENSGIDYLGRVSTYGCASAGRLIYAAFLSERHMGFAQVAHGSSHCQLPVGLRGDVTAYIDWWLLDRSTSVNIFKTDKTYNFHLRRWVNWGVPTLG
;
A
#
# COMPACT_ATOMS: atom_id res chain seq x y z
N MET A 1 17.27 -3.22 56.92
CA MET A 1 15.98 -3.92 57.01
C MET A 1 14.95 -2.91 56.50
N THR A 2 14.84 -2.63 55.20
CA THR A 2 14.20 -3.41 54.12
C THR A 2 12.79 -3.87 54.51
N ASP A 3 11.83 -2.95 54.44
CA ASP A 3 10.42 -3.29 54.44
C ASP A 3 10.01 -3.67 53.02
N GLY A 4 9.52 -4.92 52.91
CA GLY A 4 9.21 -5.61 51.69
C GLY A 4 8.05 -4.97 50.95
N ILE A 5 8.27 -4.70 49.67
CA ILE A 5 7.21 -4.53 48.68
C ILE A 5 6.66 -5.94 48.44
N GLU A 6 5.42 -6.18 48.89
CA GLU A 6 4.64 -7.34 48.45
C GLU A 6 4.55 -7.30 46.92
N GLU A 7 5.16 -8.30 46.28
CA GLU A 7 4.98 -8.63 44.86
C GLU A 7 3.51 -8.95 44.62
N ASN A 8 2.76 -7.94 44.17
CA ASN A 8 1.38 -8.11 43.77
C ASN A 8 1.36 -8.87 42.44
N SER A 9 0.97 -10.14 42.51
CA SER A 9 0.97 -11.16 41.45
C SER A 9 -0.08 -10.94 40.34
N ASN A 10 -0.42 -9.69 40.03
CA ASN A 10 -1.32 -9.31 38.93
C ASN A 10 -0.57 -9.09 37.59
N MET A 11 0.45 -9.90 37.30
CA MET A 11 1.01 -10.08 35.96
C MET A 11 0.08 -10.96 35.08
N ALA A 12 -1.21 -10.67 35.07
CA ALA A 12 -2.21 -11.46 34.37
C ALA A 12 -3.03 -10.59 33.41
N LYS A 13 -2.77 -10.84 32.11
CA LYS A 13 -3.49 -10.42 30.89
C LYS A 13 -3.06 -9.10 30.26
N PHE A 14 -1.90 -9.13 29.63
CA PHE A 14 -1.65 -8.30 28.44
C PHE A 14 -2.73 -8.60 27.38
N GLU A 15 -3.70 -7.70 27.21
CA GLU A 15 -4.72 -7.85 26.17
C GLU A 15 -4.15 -7.50 24.79
N GLN A 16 -4.60 -8.22 23.76
CA GLN A 16 -4.23 -8.07 22.33
C GLN A 16 -4.37 -6.64 21.76
N TRP A 17 -4.99 -5.72 22.50
CA TRP A 17 -5.26 -4.33 22.12
C TRP A 17 -4.04 -3.41 22.21
N GLU A 18 -3.08 -3.68 23.10
CA GLU A 18 -1.96 -2.76 23.34
C GLU A 18 -0.94 -2.74 22.17
N PHE A 19 -0.87 -3.79 21.36
CA PHE A 19 0.19 -3.91 20.35
C PHE A 19 -0.09 -3.18 19.03
N PHE A 20 -1.36 -3.05 18.61
CA PHE A 20 -1.70 -2.11 17.52
C PHE A 20 -1.33 -0.67 17.89
N THR A 21 -1.30 -0.37 19.19
CA THR A 21 -0.88 0.92 19.72
C THR A 21 0.65 1.04 19.91
N SER A 22 1.43 -0.03 19.70
CA SER A 22 2.90 0.01 19.82
C SER A 22 3.60 0.25 18.46
N ALA A 23 2.98 -0.13 17.34
CA ALA A 23 3.48 0.16 15.99
C ALA A 23 3.34 1.65 15.65
N ARG A 24 4.37 2.44 15.98
CA ARG A 24 4.40 3.90 15.83
C ARG A 24 5.18 4.29 14.55
N PRO A 25 4.53 4.66 13.44
CA PRO A 25 5.24 5.01 12.21
C PRO A 25 6.10 6.26 12.39
N LEU A 26 5.67 7.20 13.25
CA LEU A 26 6.32 8.48 13.52
C LEU A 26 7.30 8.45 14.71
N HIS A 27 7.81 7.27 15.06
CA HIS A 27 8.88 7.07 16.04
C HIS A 27 9.93 6.14 15.44
N LEU A 28 11.22 6.38 15.70
CA LEU A 28 12.29 5.44 15.38
C LEU A 28 12.21 4.20 16.29
N HIS A 29 12.93 3.11 15.94
CA HIS A 29 13.04 1.92 16.78
C HIS A 29 13.42 2.22 18.25
N GLN A 30 14.27 3.24 18.44
CA GLN A 30 14.75 3.70 19.75
C GLN A 30 13.77 4.65 20.47
N CYS A 31 12.49 4.65 20.07
CA CYS A 31 11.42 5.49 20.63
C CYS A 31 11.57 7.01 20.46
N SER A 32 12.60 7.50 19.76
CA SER A 32 12.73 8.91 19.40
C SER A 32 11.66 9.33 18.39
N LYS A 33 10.99 10.46 18.64
CA LYS A 33 9.97 11.01 17.72
C LYS A 33 10.61 11.44 16.39
N VAL A 34 9.91 11.17 15.30
CA VAL A 34 10.29 11.66 13.96
C VAL A 34 9.65 13.03 13.75
N THR A 35 10.43 14.11 13.82
CA THR A 35 9.94 15.49 13.73
C THR A 35 10.48 16.28 12.54
N THR A 36 11.39 15.69 11.75
CA THR A 36 11.98 16.31 10.54
C THR A 36 11.85 15.37 9.35
N LYS A 37 11.91 15.92 8.13
CA LYS A 37 11.94 15.12 6.89
C LYS A 37 13.17 14.20 6.80
N ASP A 38 14.31 14.64 7.32
CA ASP A 38 15.54 13.84 7.35
C ASP A 38 15.42 12.64 8.30
N ALA A 39 14.89 12.86 9.51
CA ALA A 39 14.59 11.76 10.43
C ALA A 39 13.56 10.79 9.83
N TRP A 40 12.62 11.30 9.03
CA TRP A 40 11.70 10.44 8.29
C TRP A 40 12.38 9.64 7.19
N ALA A 41 13.39 10.18 6.50
CA ALA A 41 14.14 9.42 5.51
C ALA A 41 14.80 8.18 6.14
N CYS A 42 15.39 8.32 7.33
CA CYS A 42 15.90 7.20 8.12
C CYS A 42 14.79 6.24 8.54
N ARG A 43 13.67 6.76 9.07
CA ARG A 43 12.52 5.95 9.48
C ARG A 43 11.93 5.16 8.32
N ARG A 44 11.87 5.75 7.13
CA ARG A 44 11.40 5.10 5.90
C ARG A 44 12.27 3.89 5.54
N TYR A 45 13.59 4.02 5.66
CA TYR A 45 14.50 2.90 5.45
C TYR A 45 14.24 1.78 6.46
N GLU A 46 14.07 2.12 7.75
CA GLU A 46 13.73 1.15 8.79
C GLU A 46 12.40 0.44 8.50
N ILE A 47 11.34 1.17 8.15
CA ILE A 47 10.03 0.60 7.80
C ILE A 47 10.15 -0.34 6.60
N SER A 48 10.90 0.04 5.56
CA SER A 48 11.18 -0.81 4.40
C SER A 48 11.87 -2.11 4.81
N ALA A 49 12.91 -2.03 5.65
CA ALA A 49 13.62 -3.19 6.15
C ALA A 49 12.73 -4.10 7.01
N LEU A 50 11.85 -3.53 7.85
CA LEU A 50 10.90 -4.31 8.65
C LEU A 50 9.91 -5.06 7.76
N PHE A 51 9.35 -4.44 6.73
CA PHE A 51 8.48 -5.15 5.78
C PHE A 51 9.21 -6.29 5.08
N GLN A 52 10.46 -6.08 4.64
CA GLN A 52 11.25 -7.13 4.02
C GLN A 52 11.55 -8.29 4.99
N ALA A 53 11.90 -7.99 6.24
CA ALA A 53 12.25 -8.98 7.24
C ALA A 53 11.05 -9.82 7.73
N TYR A 54 9.89 -9.19 7.92
CA TYR A 54 8.76 -9.83 8.59
C TYR A 54 7.64 -10.29 7.64
N GLU A 55 7.57 -9.78 6.41
CA GLU A 55 6.39 -9.97 5.57
C GLU A 55 6.69 -10.26 4.09
N LEU A 56 7.51 -9.43 3.45
CA LEU A 56 7.67 -9.42 2.00
C LEU A 56 8.89 -10.21 1.51
N GLY A 57 9.86 -10.49 2.39
CA GLY A 57 11.15 -11.05 2.00
C GLY A 57 12.12 -9.98 1.46
N PRO A 58 13.39 -10.35 1.22
CA PRO A 58 14.40 -9.41 0.76
C PRO A 58 14.06 -8.88 -0.64
N LEU A 59 14.08 -7.56 -0.79
CA LEU A 59 13.99 -6.92 -2.10
C LEU A 59 15.36 -6.99 -2.79
N PRO A 60 15.45 -7.47 -4.04
CA PRO A 60 16.70 -7.42 -4.80
C PRO A 60 17.22 -5.97 -4.93
N PRO A 61 18.54 -5.76 -5.00
CA PRO A 61 19.09 -4.44 -5.27
C PRO A 61 18.60 -3.93 -6.64
N PRO A 62 18.53 -2.60 -6.85
CA PRO A 62 18.22 -2.04 -8.17
C PRO A 62 19.18 -2.59 -9.23
N VAL A 63 18.65 -3.05 -10.37
CA VAL A 63 19.48 -3.45 -11.51
C VAL A 63 20.16 -2.21 -12.10
N GLU A 64 21.50 -2.22 -12.19
CA GLU A 64 22.30 -1.07 -12.64
C GLU A 64 22.10 -0.75 -14.13
N SER A 65 21.64 -1.71 -14.93
CA SER A 65 21.27 -1.52 -16.34
C SER A 65 20.22 -2.54 -16.78
N VAL A 66 19.20 -2.08 -17.51
CA VAL A 66 18.29 -2.96 -18.27
C VAL A 66 18.73 -2.90 -19.73
N SER A 67 19.47 -3.92 -20.17
CA SER A 67 19.79 -4.10 -21.59
C SER A 67 18.70 -4.97 -22.23
N ALA A 68 17.85 -4.34 -23.05
CA ALA A 68 16.97 -5.10 -23.93
C ALA A 68 17.77 -5.51 -25.18
N THR A 69 18.56 -6.60 -25.12
CA THR A 69 19.07 -7.25 -26.35
C THR A 69 19.42 -8.73 -26.15
N VAL A 70 19.18 -9.49 -27.22
CA VAL A 70 19.11 -10.94 -27.39
C VAL A 70 20.46 -11.63 -27.22
N GLN A 71 20.68 -12.33 -26.09
CA GLN A 71 21.28 -13.68 -25.98
C GLN A 71 21.82 -13.93 -24.57
N GLY A 72 21.19 -14.89 -23.87
CA GLY A 72 21.75 -15.53 -22.67
C GLY A 72 21.16 -15.04 -21.35
N GLN A 73 20.04 -15.64 -20.94
CA GLN A 73 19.37 -15.49 -19.63
C GLN A 73 18.96 -14.07 -19.23
N ILE A 74 17.96 -13.53 -19.92
CA ILE A 74 17.09 -12.46 -19.40
C ILE A 74 15.66 -13.03 -19.33
N LEU A 75 14.99 -12.89 -18.18
CA LEU A 75 13.53 -13.02 -18.10
C LEU A 75 12.92 -11.90 -18.96
N SER A 76 12.62 -12.23 -20.21
CA SER A 76 12.02 -11.31 -21.17
C SER A 76 10.51 -11.31 -20.99
N PHE A 77 9.98 -10.38 -20.19
CA PHE A 77 8.55 -10.07 -20.19
C PHE A 77 8.29 -8.89 -21.14
N ALA A 78 7.30 -9.04 -22.03
CA ALA A 78 6.93 -8.02 -23.00
C ALA A 78 5.62 -7.35 -22.57
N PRO A 79 5.66 -6.22 -21.85
CA PRO A 79 4.44 -5.53 -21.45
C PRO A 79 3.70 -4.99 -22.67
N SER A 80 2.38 -5.07 -22.65
CA SER A 80 1.56 -4.44 -23.69
C SER A 80 1.43 -2.96 -23.39
N ILE A 81 1.81 -2.10 -24.34
CA ILE A 81 1.78 -0.65 -24.19
C ILE A 81 0.78 -0.05 -25.19
N ARG A 82 -0.24 0.64 -24.66
CA ARG A 82 -1.12 1.52 -25.44
C ARG A 82 -0.68 2.96 -25.26
N LEU A 83 -0.04 3.52 -26.29
CA LEU A 83 0.30 4.94 -26.34
C LEU A 83 -0.86 5.78 -26.90
N PRO A 84 -1.01 7.04 -26.47
CA PRO A 84 -1.82 8.03 -27.18
C PRO A 84 -1.28 8.30 -28.60
N SER A 85 -2.11 8.85 -29.48
CA SER A 85 -1.80 9.05 -30.91
C SER A 85 -0.91 10.26 -31.23
N CYS A 86 -0.77 11.22 -30.31
CA CYS A 86 0.04 12.42 -30.51
C CYS A 86 1.53 12.22 -30.20
N ASN A 87 2.33 13.29 -30.19
CA ASN A 87 3.73 13.22 -29.78
C ASN A 87 3.85 13.31 -28.25
N GLY A 88 4.59 12.36 -27.65
CA GLY A 88 4.86 12.31 -26.21
C GLY A 88 6.01 13.24 -25.77
N PRO A 89 6.56 13.06 -24.56
CA PRO A 89 6.33 11.92 -23.68
C PRO A 89 5.00 11.97 -22.93
N PHE A 90 4.44 10.80 -22.61
CA PHE A 90 3.14 10.66 -21.96
C PHE A 90 3.26 10.28 -20.50
N SER A 91 2.35 10.78 -19.68
CA SER A 91 2.02 10.15 -18.40
C SER A 91 1.55 8.73 -18.64
N ALA A 92 1.82 7.83 -17.70
CA ALA A 92 1.49 6.42 -17.83
C ALA A 92 0.81 5.85 -16.59
N ILE A 93 -0.03 4.85 -16.80
CA ILE A 93 -0.54 3.97 -15.74
C ILE A 93 -0.08 2.55 -16.04
N ILE A 94 0.64 1.96 -15.09
CA ILE A 94 0.94 0.53 -15.06
C ILE A 94 -0.25 -0.18 -14.43
N ALA A 95 -0.90 -1.03 -15.22
CA ALA A 95 -1.98 -1.90 -14.77
C ALA A 95 -1.48 -3.34 -14.71
N LEU A 96 -1.50 -3.94 -13.52
CA LEU A 96 -1.07 -5.33 -13.35
C LEU A 96 -2.14 -6.28 -13.92
N VAL A 97 -1.81 -7.03 -14.95
CA VAL A 97 -2.67 -7.86 -15.83
C VAL A 97 -3.65 -7.05 -16.67
N SER A 98 -4.49 -6.22 -16.06
CA SER A 98 -5.45 -5.38 -16.79
C SER A 98 -5.93 -4.16 -16.00
N ALA A 99 -6.39 -3.12 -16.69
CA ALA A 99 -6.98 -1.95 -16.05
C ALA A 99 -8.37 -2.29 -15.46
N SER A 100 -8.63 -1.83 -14.22
CA SER A 100 -9.95 -1.89 -13.56
C SER A 100 -10.58 -0.50 -13.38
N ILE A 101 -10.00 0.51 -14.04
CA ILE A 101 -10.40 1.91 -13.97
C ILE A 101 -10.42 2.53 -15.36
N PRO A 102 -11.22 3.59 -15.55
CA PRO A 102 -11.08 4.42 -16.74
C PRO A 102 -9.69 5.04 -16.79
N VAL A 103 -8.97 4.82 -17.89
CA VAL A 103 -7.70 5.47 -18.20
C VAL A 103 -7.96 6.49 -19.30
N PRO A 104 -7.67 7.80 -19.08
CA PRO A 104 -7.86 8.82 -20.09
C PRO A 104 -7.10 8.49 -21.39
N SER A 105 -7.64 8.92 -22.53
CA SER A 105 -7.04 8.65 -23.86
C SER A 105 -5.67 9.30 -24.04
N ASN A 106 -5.37 10.37 -23.31
CA ASN A 106 -4.09 11.07 -23.28
C ASN A 106 -3.09 10.51 -22.26
N VAL A 107 -3.42 9.41 -21.57
CA VAL A 107 -2.53 8.68 -20.65
C VAL A 107 -2.18 7.33 -21.26
N ALA A 108 -0.88 7.01 -21.31
CA ALA A 108 -0.42 5.71 -21.75
C ALA A 108 -0.85 4.61 -20.77
N LEU A 109 -1.25 3.46 -21.29
CA LEU A 109 -1.58 2.29 -20.48
C LEU A 109 -0.55 1.21 -20.72
N ILE A 110 0.15 0.82 -19.66
CA ILE A 110 1.13 -0.26 -19.66
C ILE A 110 0.48 -1.44 -18.94
N MET A 111 0.16 -2.51 -19.64
CA MET A 111 -0.34 -3.74 -19.04
C MET A 111 0.83 -4.67 -18.79
N LEU A 112 1.05 -5.01 -17.53
CA LEU A 112 2.10 -5.91 -17.11
C LEU A 112 1.52 -7.18 -16.56
N ASN A 113 1.82 -8.32 -17.18
CA ASN A 113 1.47 -9.60 -16.62
C ASN A 113 2.41 -9.95 -15.45
N ASN A 114 1.93 -9.73 -14.22
CA ASN A 114 2.76 -9.99 -13.03
C ASN A 114 3.02 -11.49 -12.81
N GLU A 115 2.19 -12.38 -13.37
CA GLU A 115 2.37 -13.84 -13.25
C GLU A 115 3.58 -14.35 -14.06
N GLU A 116 4.01 -13.62 -15.11
CA GLU A 116 5.23 -13.94 -15.86
C GLU A 116 6.51 -13.51 -15.13
N ILE A 117 6.39 -12.68 -14.09
CA ILE A 117 7.51 -12.16 -13.30
C ILE A 117 7.61 -12.91 -11.98
N ALA A 118 6.47 -13.04 -11.30
CA ALA A 118 6.35 -13.88 -10.12
C ALA A 118 4.98 -14.55 -10.11
N ALA A 119 4.98 -15.85 -10.40
CA ALA A 119 3.77 -16.64 -10.35
C ALA A 119 3.26 -16.71 -8.90
N THR A 120 1.96 -16.48 -8.72
CA THR A 120 1.33 -16.67 -7.42
C THR A 120 1.25 -18.15 -7.01
N ASP A 121 1.41 -19.04 -8.00
CA ASP A 121 1.53 -20.49 -7.88
C ASP A 121 2.13 -21.10 -9.17
N PRO A 122 3.24 -21.88 -9.14
CA PRO A 122 4.13 -22.16 -8.00
C PRO A 122 5.07 -21.00 -7.67
N ARG A 123 5.80 -21.06 -6.54
CA ARG A 123 6.67 -19.99 -6.05
C ARG A 123 7.79 -19.63 -7.02
N GLU A 124 7.70 -18.45 -7.64
CA GLU A 124 8.82 -17.87 -8.38
C GLU A 124 8.91 -16.37 -8.09
N GLY A 125 10.02 -15.91 -7.52
CA GLY A 125 10.46 -14.51 -7.60
C GLY A 125 9.70 -13.42 -6.82
N ALA A 126 10.27 -12.21 -6.82
CA ALA A 126 9.67 -10.98 -6.31
C ALA A 126 9.47 -10.00 -7.49
N ILE A 127 8.29 -9.39 -7.60
CA ILE A 127 8.00 -8.40 -8.65
C ILE A 127 8.62 -7.05 -8.27
N PHE A 128 9.60 -6.60 -9.06
CA PHE A 128 10.01 -5.21 -9.06
C PHE A 128 9.90 -4.61 -10.47
N LEU A 129 9.17 -3.50 -10.57
CA LEU A 129 8.85 -2.82 -11.83
C LEU A 129 10.02 -1.93 -12.28
N THR A 130 10.99 -2.48 -13.00
CA THR A 130 12.07 -1.69 -13.62
C THR A 130 11.67 -1.11 -14.98
N PHE A 131 10.49 -0.48 -15.08
CA PHE A 131 10.09 0.25 -16.30
C PHE A 131 10.91 1.52 -16.56
N THR A 132 11.68 1.93 -15.55
CA THR A 132 12.29 3.24 -15.47
C THR A 132 13.73 3.29 -15.99
N ALA A 133 14.31 2.17 -16.41
CA ALA A 133 15.66 2.15 -16.95
C ALA A 133 15.72 2.71 -18.38
N LEU A 134 14.63 2.61 -19.15
CA LEU A 134 14.55 3.14 -20.51
C LEU A 134 13.94 4.54 -20.48
N GLY A 135 14.72 5.55 -20.86
CA GLY A 135 14.33 6.96 -20.83
C GLY A 135 13.17 7.31 -21.79
N PRO A 136 12.62 8.54 -21.69
CA PRO A 136 11.48 9.00 -22.49
C PRO A 136 11.74 8.99 -24.01
N THR A 137 13.00 9.07 -24.43
CA THR A 137 13.41 8.98 -25.85
C THR A 137 13.11 7.60 -26.45
N THR A 138 13.24 6.54 -25.65
CA THR A 138 12.98 5.16 -26.07
C THR A 138 11.52 4.78 -25.85
N THR A 139 10.97 5.12 -24.68
CA THR A 139 9.65 4.62 -24.25
C THR A 139 8.50 5.53 -24.66
N LYS A 140 8.77 6.80 -24.99
CA LYS A 140 7.78 7.89 -25.05
C LYS A 140 6.99 8.07 -23.74
N ILE A 141 7.47 7.54 -22.62
CA ILE A 141 6.84 7.67 -21.30
C ILE A 141 7.61 8.69 -20.47
N ASN A 142 6.89 9.59 -19.80
CA ASN A 142 7.47 10.49 -18.82
C ASN A 142 7.66 9.74 -17.49
N PRO A 143 8.90 9.43 -17.07
CA PRO A 143 9.14 8.67 -15.83
C PRO A 143 8.72 9.43 -14.56
N LYS A 144 8.45 10.74 -14.66
CA LYS A 144 7.97 11.57 -13.54
C LYS A 144 6.44 11.59 -13.40
N GLN A 145 5.71 10.92 -14.29
CA GLN A 145 4.24 10.92 -14.31
C GLN A 145 3.72 9.47 -14.51
N VAL A 146 4.21 8.55 -13.68
CA VAL A 146 3.82 7.13 -13.72
C VAL A 146 2.95 6.78 -12.52
N GLY A 147 1.79 6.17 -12.76
CA GLY A 147 0.96 5.57 -11.73
C GLY A 147 0.96 4.04 -11.79
N VAL A 148 0.58 3.38 -10.70
CA VAL A 148 0.36 1.93 -10.63
C VAL A 148 -1.02 1.63 -10.05
N THR A 149 -1.72 0.66 -10.63
CA THR A 149 -3.04 0.26 -10.14
C THR A 149 -3.36 -1.18 -10.46
N ARG A 150 -4.18 -1.78 -9.60
CA ARG A 150 -5.02 -2.93 -9.92
C ARG A 150 -6.09 -3.10 -8.83
N CYS A 151 -6.88 -4.16 -8.92
CA CYS A 151 -7.87 -4.55 -7.91
C CYS A 151 -7.52 -5.93 -7.33
N SER A 152 -8.04 -6.24 -6.14
CA SER A 152 -7.93 -7.56 -5.51
C SER A 152 -6.47 -7.95 -5.25
N ARG A 153 -6.10 -9.20 -5.53
CA ARG A 153 -4.74 -9.73 -5.41
C ARG A 153 -3.66 -8.82 -6.01
N ASN A 154 -3.74 -8.45 -7.29
CA ASN A 154 -2.73 -7.54 -7.84
C ASN A 154 -2.94 -6.09 -7.38
N GLY A 155 -4.06 -5.74 -6.75
CA GLY A 155 -4.16 -4.51 -5.95
C GLY A 155 -3.12 -4.51 -4.84
N LYS A 156 -3.03 -5.60 -4.05
CA LYS A 156 -1.99 -5.80 -3.02
C LYS A 156 -0.59 -5.53 -3.61
N GLY A 157 -0.30 -6.14 -4.76
CA GLY A 157 0.95 -5.93 -5.51
C GLY A 157 1.16 -4.49 -5.98
N ALA A 158 0.12 -3.80 -6.43
CA ALA A 158 0.19 -2.38 -6.78
C ALA A 158 0.53 -1.49 -5.58
N PHE A 159 0.05 -1.83 -4.37
CA PHE A 159 0.45 -1.08 -3.17
C PHE A 159 1.93 -1.21 -2.88
N VAL A 160 2.41 -2.45 -2.87
CA VAL A 160 3.80 -2.78 -2.55
C VAL A 160 4.70 -2.14 -3.61
N SER A 161 4.34 -2.23 -4.89
CA SER A 161 5.02 -1.54 -5.98
C SER A 161 5.10 -0.03 -5.72
N GLY A 162 3.97 0.60 -5.38
CA GLY A 162 3.93 2.02 -5.04
C GLY A 162 4.76 2.37 -3.80
N ALA A 163 4.75 1.54 -2.76
CA ALA A 163 5.47 1.77 -1.52
C ALA A 163 6.99 1.67 -1.71
N PHE A 164 7.47 0.66 -2.45
CA PHE A 164 8.89 0.36 -2.59
C PHE A 164 9.55 0.98 -3.82
N ASP A 165 8.78 1.47 -4.78
CA ASP A 165 9.31 2.25 -5.91
C ASP A 165 8.93 3.73 -5.77
N SER A 166 9.93 4.55 -5.39
CA SER A 166 9.78 5.99 -5.19
C SER A 166 9.48 6.76 -6.48
N ARG A 167 9.66 6.14 -7.66
CA ARG A 167 9.40 6.74 -8.97
C ARG A 167 7.92 6.69 -9.36
N ILE A 168 7.14 5.81 -8.71
CA ILE A 168 5.69 5.75 -8.89
C ILE A 168 5.06 6.99 -8.26
N ARG A 169 4.54 7.90 -9.08
CA ARG A 169 3.93 9.15 -8.63
C ARG A 169 2.52 8.99 -8.04
N LEU A 170 1.75 8.02 -8.53
CA LEU A 170 0.40 7.71 -8.08
C LEU A 170 0.21 6.21 -7.83
N THR A 171 -0.19 5.85 -6.62
CA THR A 171 -0.51 4.46 -6.24
C THR A 171 -2.01 4.33 -6.00
N ARG A 172 -2.65 3.30 -6.54
CA ARG A 172 -4.05 2.96 -6.24
C ARG A 172 -4.21 1.51 -5.80
N ASN A 173 -4.79 1.31 -4.61
CA ASN A 173 -4.92 -0.01 -3.96
C ASN A 173 -6.00 -0.03 -2.82
N GLY A 174 -6.27 -1.17 -2.17
CA GLY A 174 -7.01 -1.38 -0.91
C GLY A 174 -6.12 -1.75 0.30
N PHE A 175 -6.51 -1.41 1.53
CA PHE A 175 -5.80 -1.93 2.73
C PHE A 175 -6.27 -3.35 3.04
N TRP A 176 -5.51 -4.13 3.80
CA TRP A 176 -5.89 -5.54 4.07
C TRP A 176 -5.74 -5.96 5.55
N ARG A 177 -5.29 -5.06 6.42
CA ARG A 177 -5.00 -5.37 7.84
C ARG A 177 -5.77 -4.51 8.82
N MET A 178 -5.95 -5.06 10.03
CA MET A 178 -6.98 -4.83 11.08
C MET A 178 -8.19 -5.80 11.09
N VAL A 179 -8.03 -6.99 10.52
CA VAL A 179 -9.11 -7.98 10.33
C VAL A 179 -9.26 -9.00 11.47
N ALA A 180 -8.23 -9.22 12.29
CA ALA A 180 -8.25 -10.24 13.35
C ALA A 180 -9.38 -10.00 14.37
N ASN A 181 -9.62 -8.75 14.75
CA ASN A 181 -10.72 -8.39 15.64
C ASN A 181 -12.10 -8.64 14.99
N MET A 182 -12.24 -8.33 13.70
CA MET A 182 -13.47 -8.58 12.95
C MET A 182 -13.76 -10.08 12.88
N LYS A 183 -12.73 -10.92 12.65
CA LYS A 183 -12.85 -12.38 12.61
C LYS A 183 -13.22 -12.96 13.98
N LYS A 184 -12.60 -12.47 15.07
CA LYS A 184 -12.95 -12.83 16.46
C LYS A 184 -14.42 -12.51 16.79
N ASN A 185 -14.96 -11.43 16.23
CA ASN A 185 -16.35 -11.03 16.40
C ASN A 185 -17.31 -11.67 15.36
N GLY A 186 -16.87 -12.74 14.67
CA GLY A 186 -17.72 -13.54 13.78
C GLY A 186 -17.88 -13.02 12.35
N THR A 187 -17.16 -11.95 11.96
CA THR A 187 -17.19 -11.48 10.56
C THR A 187 -16.38 -12.43 9.66
N LYS A 188 -16.96 -12.85 8.54
CA LYS A 188 -16.26 -13.65 7.52
C LYS A 188 -15.32 -12.75 6.71
N VAL A 189 -14.09 -12.63 7.19
CA VAL A 189 -13.03 -11.78 6.62
C VAL A 189 -11.76 -12.59 6.38
N GLU A 190 -11.02 -12.27 5.31
CA GLU A 190 -9.67 -12.79 5.09
C GLU A 190 -8.73 -12.22 6.14
N ASP A 191 -8.03 -13.06 6.90
CA ASP A 191 -6.97 -12.64 7.82
C ASP A 191 -5.61 -13.21 7.40
N ALA A 192 -4.55 -12.77 8.07
CA ALA A 192 -3.20 -13.24 7.77
C ALA A 192 -3.04 -14.76 7.93
N SER A 193 -3.70 -15.40 8.91
CA SER A 193 -3.62 -16.85 9.09
C SER A 193 -4.21 -17.60 7.90
N GLN A 194 -5.26 -17.08 7.27
CA GLN A 194 -5.84 -17.63 6.06
C GLN A 194 -5.00 -17.30 4.81
N ILE A 195 -4.54 -16.05 4.68
CA ILE A 195 -3.92 -15.56 3.44
C ILE A 195 -2.60 -16.25 3.12
N VAL A 196 -1.82 -16.63 4.14
CA VAL A 196 -0.52 -17.32 3.95
C VAL A 196 -0.65 -18.78 3.53
N ASN A 197 -1.85 -19.35 3.67
CA ASN A 197 -2.17 -20.70 3.21
C ASN A 197 -2.78 -20.72 1.79
N GLY A 198 -3.01 -19.54 1.20
CA GLY A 198 -3.49 -19.40 -0.17
C GLY A 198 -2.35 -19.17 -1.15
N ASP A 199 -2.52 -18.16 -2.01
CA ASP A 199 -1.54 -17.74 -3.00
C ASP A 199 -0.24 -17.23 -2.35
N GLN A 200 0.88 -17.37 -3.05
CA GLN A 200 2.23 -17.13 -2.52
C GLN A 200 2.64 -15.64 -2.54
N TRP A 201 1.77 -14.75 -2.03
CA TRP A 201 1.99 -13.29 -2.07
C TRP A 201 2.98 -12.75 -1.04
N PHE A 202 3.28 -13.52 -0.01
CA PHE A 202 4.13 -13.11 1.11
C PHE A 202 5.32 -14.07 1.25
N SER A 203 6.40 -13.59 1.87
CA SER A 203 7.51 -14.44 2.26
C SER A 203 7.04 -15.53 3.23
N THR A 204 7.67 -16.70 3.17
CA THR A 204 7.49 -17.77 4.18
C THR A 204 7.74 -17.31 5.60
N GLU A 205 8.57 -16.28 5.77
CA GLU A 205 8.84 -15.69 7.08
C GLU A 205 7.55 -15.14 7.71
N PHE A 206 6.62 -14.62 6.91
CA PHE A 206 5.39 -14.05 7.41
C PHE A 206 4.54 -15.07 8.19
N SER A 207 4.52 -16.33 7.75
CA SER A 207 3.78 -17.42 8.40
C SER A 207 4.17 -17.67 9.85
N LYS A 208 5.37 -17.24 10.28
CA LYS A 208 5.82 -17.34 11.68
C LYS A 208 5.06 -16.37 12.61
N TYR A 209 4.49 -15.30 12.04
CA TYR A 209 3.91 -14.20 12.80
C TYR A 209 2.38 -14.11 12.72
N VAL A 210 1.74 -14.86 11.82
CA VAL A 210 0.28 -14.75 11.56
C VAL A 210 -0.61 -15.17 12.72
N ASN A 211 -0.09 -15.98 13.66
CA ASN A 211 -0.82 -16.43 14.85
C ASN A 211 -0.51 -15.57 16.10
N GLY A 212 0.50 -14.71 16.01
CA GLY A 212 1.01 -13.87 17.11
C GLY A 212 1.00 -12.39 16.73
N TRP A 213 -0.20 -11.83 16.53
CA TRP A 213 -0.40 -10.45 16.06
C TRP A 213 0.30 -9.39 16.91
N GLY A 214 0.49 -9.68 18.19
CA GLY A 214 1.24 -8.85 19.13
C GLY A 214 2.76 -8.89 18.96
N ASN A 215 3.29 -9.49 17.89
CA ASN A 215 4.73 -9.64 17.68
C ASN A 215 5.23 -8.97 16.38
N LEU A 216 4.36 -8.34 15.59
CA LEU A 216 4.73 -7.65 14.35
C LEU A 216 4.98 -6.15 14.56
N PRO A 217 6.21 -5.63 14.41
CA PRO A 217 6.53 -4.22 14.65
C PRO A 217 5.95 -3.25 13.59
N LEU A 218 5.04 -3.74 12.73
CA LEU A 218 4.45 -3.03 11.60
C LEU A 218 3.01 -3.47 11.35
N ASP A 219 2.26 -2.62 10.66
CA ASP A 219 0.99 -2.96 10.02
C ASP A 219 0.88 -2.17 8.70
N HIS A 220 -0.07 -2.49 7.83
CA HIS A 220 -0.17 -1.96 6.46
C HIS A 220 -0.37 -0.45 6.37
N HIS A 221 -0.79 0.23 7.45
CA HIS A 221 -0.79 1.70 7.46
C HIS A 221 0.62 2.30 7.32
N PHE A 222 1.68 1.53 7.62
CA PHE A 222 3.06 1.91 7.36
C PHE A 222 3.40 1.94 5.85
N LEU A 223 2.75 1.11 5.02
CA LEU A 223 2.91 1.17 3.56
C LEU A 223 2.49 2.55 3.02
N ALA A 224 1.45 3.16 3.60
CA ALA A 224 1.06 4.52 3.26
C ALA A 224 2.19 5.52 3.54
N GLY A 225 2.94 5.33 4.64
CA GLY A 225 4.13 6.12 4.94
C GLY A 225 5.26 5.95 3.93
N LEU A 226 5.47 4.74 3.40
CA LEU A 226 6.43 4.52 2.31
C LEU A 226 6.00 5.25 1.01
N VAL A 227 4.69 5.39 0.78
CA VAL A 227 4.15 6.16 -0.35
C VAL A 227 4.27 7.67 -0.14
N ALA A 228 4.05 8.18 1.07
CA ALA A 228 4.03 9.62 1.35
C ALA A 228 5.27 10.36 0.82
N PRO A 229 5.20 11.63 0.43
CA PRO A 229 4.00 12.43 0.19
C PRO A 229 3.42 12.24 -1.23
N ARG A 230 3.74 11.15 -1.93
CA ARG A 230 3.25 10.87 -3.30
C ARG A 230 1.76 10.57 -3.29
N GLY A 231 1.12 10.53 -4.46
CA GLY A 231 -0.32 10.27 -4.54
C GLY A 231 -0.66 8.85 -4.12
N LEU A 232 -1.61 8.70 -3.19
CA LEU A 232 -2.19 7.40 -2.82
C LEU A 232 -3.71 7.53 -2.84
N LEU A 233 -4.39 6.75 -3.67
CA LEU A 233 -5.86 6.67 -3.68
C LEU A 233 -6.31 5.27 -3.32
N VAL A 234 -7.06 5.15 -2.24
CA VAL A 234 -7.61 3.88 -1.77
C VAL A 234 -9.08 3.78 -2.11
N ILE A 235 -9.45 2.76 -2.91
CA ILE A 235 -10.83 2.51 -3.33
C ILE A 235 -11.28 1.15 -2.80
N GLU A 236 -12.36 1.15 -2.02
CA GLU A 236 -12.85 -0.03 -1.30
C GLU A 236 -14.34 -0.30 -1.55
N ASN A 237 -14.74 -1.56 -1.39
CA ASN A 237 -16.15 -1.98 -1.47
C ASN A 237 -16.69 -2.37 -0.08
N SER A 238 -17.49 -1.50 0.54
CA SER A 238 -18.14 -1.79 1.83
C SER A 238 -19.28 -2.81 1.76
N GLY A 239 -19.69 -3.20 0.55
CA GLY A 239 -20.67 -4.26 0.30
C GLY A 239 -20.10 -5.67 0.47
N ILE A 240 -18.78 -5.83 0.61
CA ILE A 240 -18.12 -7.13 0.72
C ILE A 240 -17.41 -7.23 2.07
N ASP A 241 -17.97 -8.03 2.98
CA ASP A 241 -17.39 -8.24 4.32
C ASP A 241 -15.99 -8.89 4.26
N TYR A 242 -15.76 -9.75 3.26
CA TYR A 242 -14.49 -10.45 3.05
C TYR A 242 -13.29 -9.50 2.94
N LEU A 243 -13.51 -8.27 2.43
CA LEU A 243 -12.47 -7.25 2.28
C LEU A 243 -12.14 -6.52 3.59
N GLY A 244 -12.86 -6.78 4.68
CA GLY A 244 -12.57 -6.15 5.97
C GLY A 244 -12.92 -4.66 5.99
N ARG A 245 -14.15 -4.29 5.64
CA ARG A 245 -14.55 -2.86 5.46
C ARG A 245 -14.17 -1.89 6.60
N VAL A 246 -14.25 -2.32 7.87
CA VAL A 246 -13.86 -1.50 9.04
C VAL A 246 -12.33 -1.43 9.15
N SER A 247 -11.68 -2.56 8.86
CA SER A 247 -10.23 -2.70 8.86
C SER A 247 -9.58 -1.76 7.84
N THR A 248 -10.11 -1.70 6.61
CA THR A 248 -9.57 -0.83 5.56
C THR A 248 -9.80 0.64 5.85
N TYR A 249 -10.96 1.01 6.41
CA TYR A 249 -11.25 2.36 6.88
C TYR A 249 -10.29 2.80 8.00
N GLY A 250 -10.07 1.94 9.00
CA GLY A 250 -9.16 2.23 10.11
C GLY A 250 -7.71 2.35 9.66
N CYS A 251 -7.25 1.44 8.82
CA CYS A 251 -5.90 1.45 8.26
C CYS A 251 -5.65 2.70 7.41
N ALA A 252 -6.64 3.11 6.59
CA ALA A 252 -6.57 4.35 5.84
C ALA A 252 -6.57 5.60 6.72
N SER A 253 -7.38 5.61 7.79
CA SER A 253 -7.40 6.69 8.78
C SER A 253 -6.02 6.86 9.44
N ALA A 254 -5.40 5.76 9.86
CA ALA A 254 -4.06 5.77 10.44
C ALA A 254 -2.98 6.18 9.43
N GLY A 255 -3.03 5.68 8.19
CA GLY A 255 -2.08 6.04 7.13
C GLY A 255 -2.15 7.53 6.78
N ARG A 256 -3.35 8.11 6.76
CA ARG A 256 -3.56 9.52 6.42
C ARG A 256 -2.99 10.49 7.45
N LEU A 257 -2.90 10.08 8.72
CA LEU A 257 -2.20 10.84 9.76
C LEU A 257 -0.69 10.93 9.49
N ILE A 258 -0.09 9.95 8.82
CA ILE A 258 1.31 10.06 8.36
C ILE A 258 1.41 11.16 7.30
N TYR A 259 0.48 11.23 6.34
CA TYR A 259 0.44 12.31 5.34
C TYR A 259 0.20 13.68 5.95
N ALA A 260 -0.60 13.77 7.00
CA ALA A 260 -0.80 15.01 7.77
C ALA A 260 0.52 15.51 8.37
N ALA A 261 1.40 14.61 8.82
CA ALA A 261 2.73 14.99 9.30
C ALA A 261 3.58 15.70 8.24
N PHE A 262 3.38 15.38 6.96
CA PHE A 262 4.02 16.05 5.81
C PHE A 262 3.31 17.32 5.33
N LEU A 263 2.23 17.76 6.00
CA LEU A 263 1.32 18.79 5.49
C LEU A 263 0.74 18.44 4.10
N SER A 264 0.60 17.15 3.83
CA SER A 264 0.17 16.60 2.55
C SER A 264 -1.03 15.67 2.71
N GLU A 265 -1.83 15.87 3.75
CA GLU A 265 -2.98 15.00 4.09
C GLU A 265 -3.86 14.69 2.87
N ARG A 266 -4.16 15.71 2.05
CA ARG A 266 -4.96 15.60 0.82
C ARG A 266 -4.33 14.72 -0.27
N HIS A 267 -3.05 14.36 -0.18
CA HIS A 267 -2.40 13.48 -1.15
C HIS A 267 -2.79 12.02 -0.96
N MET A 268 -3.34 11.66 0.22
CA MET A 268 -3.89 10.34 0.49
C MET A 268 -5.42 10.37 0.53
N GLY A 269 -6.02 9.69 -0.43
CA GLY A 269 -7.45 9.60 -0.63
C GLY A 269 -7.98 8.25 -0.18
N PHE A 270 -9.19 8.24 0.36
CA PHE A 270 -9.92 7.02 0.67
C PHE A 270 -11.39 7.18 0.27
N ALA A 271 -11.90 6.24 -0.52
CA ALA A 271 -13.30 6.16 -0.85
C ALA A 271 -13.80 4.72 -0.78
N GLN A 272 -14.79 4.49 0.07
CA GLN A 272 -15.40 3.20 0.28
C GLN A 272 -16.90 3.29 0.02
N VAL A 273 -17.39 2.60 -1.01
CA VAL A 273 -18.80 2.68 -1.41
C VAL A 273 -19.29 1.30 -1.83
N ALA A 274 -20.42 0.87 -1.28
CA ALA A 274 -21.05 -0.39 -1.64
C ALA A 274 -21.58 -0.33 -3.08
N HIS A 275 -21.35 -1.40 -3.84
CA HIS A 275 -21.86 -1.55 -5.19
C HIS A 275 -22.28 -3.00 -5.46
N GLY A 276 -23.06 -3.54 -4.52
CA GLY A 276 -23.45 -4.94 -4.49
C GLY A 276 -22.28 -5.87 -4.19
N SER A 277 -22.41 -7.12 -4.63
CA SER A 277 -21.35 -8.15 -4.54
C SER A 277 -20.35 -8.08 -5.69
N SER A 278 -20.50 -7.11 -6.61
CA SER A 278 -19.57 -6.95 -7.72
C SER A 278 -18.16 -6.64 -7.20
N HIS A 279 -17.21 -7.49 -7.56
CA HIS A 279 -15.80 -7.32 -7.20
C HIS A 279 -15.03 -6.72 -8.37
N CYS A 280 -14.12 -5.79 -8.09
CA CYS A 280 -13.26 -5.13 -9.08
C CYS A 280 -13.95 -4.30 -10.17
N GLN A 281 -15.24 -4.03 -10.03
CA GLN A 281 -15.94 -3.08 -10.85
C GLN A 281 -15.95 -1.71 -10.19
N LEU A 282 -15.36 -0.69 -10.82
CA LEU A 282 -15.42 0.68 -10.28
C LEU A 282 -16.86 1.21 -10.41
N PRO A 283 -17.56 1.53 -9.29
CA PRO A 283 -18.90 2.12 -9.36
C PRO A 283 -18.84 3.53 -9.94
N VAL A 284 -19.91 3.93 -10.64
CA VAL A 284 -19.99 5.23 -11.33
C VAL A 284 -19.72 6.41 -10.36
N GLY A 285 -20.23 6.32 -9.13
CA GLY A 285 -20.03 7.35 -8.10
C GLY A 285 -18.58 7.57 -7.66
N LEU A 286 -17.66 6.65 -7.97
CA LEU A 286 -16.23 6.78 -7.66
C LEU A 286 -15.37 7.15 -8.87
N ARG A 287 -15.96 7.26 -10.08
CA ARG A 287 -15.22 7.66 -11.29
C ARG A 287 -14.62 9.06 -11.16
N GLY A 288 -15.37 10.01 -10.61
CA GLY A 288 -14.89 11.37 -10.38
C GLY A 288 -13.69 11.43 -9.45
N ASP A 289 -13.67 10.62 -8.39
CA ASP A 289 -12.55 10.55 -7.45
C ASP A 289 -11.27 10.03 -8.11
N VAL A 290 -11.40 8.97 -8.92
CA VAL A 290 -10.29 8.39 -9.68
C VAL A 290 -9.77 9.40 -10.71
N THR A 291 -10.67 10.05 -11.45
CA THR A 291 -10.30 11.09 -12.43
C THR A 291 -9.57 12.25 -11.75
N ALA A 292 -10.04 12.73 -10.60
CA ALA A 292 -9.37 13.81 -9.88
C ALA A 292 -7.92 13.47 -9.49
N TYR A 293 -7.67 12.24 -9.04
CA TYR A 293 -6.30 11.80 -8.73
C TYR A 293 -5.42 11.66 -9.97
N ILE A 294 -5.94 11.14 -11.08
CA ILE A 294 -5.20 11.07 -12.35
C ILE A 294 -4.88 12.48 -12.85
N ASP A 295 -5.85 13.37 -12.83
CA ASP A 295 -5.71 14.76 -13.25
C ASP A 295 -4.63 15.48 -12.43
N TRP A 296 -4.66 15.39 -11.11
CA TRP A 296 -3.66 16.02 -10.25
C TRP A 296 -2.27 15.41 -10.38
N TRP A 297 -2.16 14.08 -10.28
CA TRP A 297 -0.87 13.41 -10.11
C TRP A 297 -0.17 13.05 -11.41
N LEU A 298 -0.93 12.79 -12.46
CA LEU A 298 -0.37 12.34 -13.73
C LEU A 298 -0.46 13.43 -14.80
N LEU A 299 -1.45 14.32 -14.73
CA LEU A 299 -1.67 15.34 -15.75
C LEU A 299 -1.41 16.78 -15.28
N ASP A 300 -0.96 16.96 -14.03
CA ASP A 300 -0.64 18.27 -13.42
C ASP A 300 -1.79 19.29 -13.52
N ARG A 301 -3.03 18.81 -13.48
CA ARG A 301 -4.24 19.65 -13.48
C ARG A 301 -4.65 20.01 -12.06
N SER A 302 -5.08 21.25 -11.87
CA SER A 302 -5.60 21.71 -10.58
C SER A 302 -7.01 21.17 -10.35
N THR A 303 -7.15 20.25 -9.38
CA THR A 303 -8.43 19.65 -8.96
C THR A 303 -8.37 19.29 -7.48
N SER A 304 -9.53 19.16 -6.84
CA SER A 304 -9.56 18.76 -5.43
C SER A 304 -9.30 17.26 -5.30
N VAL A 305 -8.23 16.91 -4.57
CA VAL A 305 -7.90 15.52 -4.20
C VAL A 305 -8.19 15.22 -2.72
N ASN A 306 -8.84 16.12 -1.98
CA ASN A 306 -9.17 15.90 -0.57
C ASN A 306 -10.37 14.95 -0.42
N ILE A 307 -10.15 13.65 -0.57
CA ILE A 307 -11.20 12.62 -0.60
C ILE A 307 -11.04 11.69 0.60
N PHE A 308 -12.00 11.69 1.52
CA PHE A 308 -12.08 10.72 2.61
C PHE A 308 -13.54 10.39 2.90
N LYS A 309 -14.05 9.27 2.39
CA LYS A 309 -15.47 8.93 2.51
C LYS A 309 -15.73 7.43 2.64
N THR A 310 -16.77 7.10 3.39
CA THR A 310 -17.39 5.78 3.44
C THR A 310 -18.91 5.93 3.42
N ASP A 311 -19.63 5.02 2.78
CA ASP A 311 -21.09 4.94 2.76
C ASP A 311 -21.67 4.17 3.96
N LYS A 312 -20.82 3.69 4.88
CA LYS A 312 -21.21 3.00 6.11
C LYS A 312 -20.92 3.86 7.33
N THR A 313 -21.70 3.65 8.38
CA THR A 313 -21.37 4.14 9.72
C THR A 313 -20.73 3.01 10.52
N TYR A 314 -19.56 3.26 11.10
CA TYR A 314 -18.85 2.29 11.93
C TYR A 314 -18.75 2.78 13.37
N ASN A 315 -18.91 1.87 14.32
CA ASN A 315 -18.50 2.11 15.70
C ASN A 315 -16.97 1.96 15.84
N PHE A 316 -16.23 2.82 15.15
CA PHE A 316 -14.77 2.80 15.07
C PHE A 316 -14.18 4.04 15.75
N HIS A 317 -13.31 3.83 16.73
CA HIS A 317 -12.63 4.89 17.44
C HIS A 317 -11.13 4.85 17.13
N LEU A 318 -10.66 5.77 16.28
CA LEU A 318 -9.26 5.80 15.82
C LEU A 318 -8.25 5.80 16.98
N ARG A 319 -8.54 6.55 18.05
CA ARG A 319 -7.68 6.64 19.24
C ARG A 319 -7.45 5.31 19.97
N ARG A 320 -8.29 4.29 19.75
CA ARG A 320 -8.06 2.93 20.29
C ARG A 320 -6.93 2.20 19.54
N TRP A 321 -6.64 2.63 18.31
CA TRP A 321 -5.65 2.02 17.42
C TRP A 321 -4.41 2.91 17.23
N VAL A 322 -4.57 4.20 17.46
CA VAL A 322 -3.56 5.24 17.30
C VAL A 322 -3.38 5.96 18.63
N ASN A 323 -2.27 5.67 19.32
CA ASN A 323 -1.90 6.32 20.58
C ASN A 323 -0.69 7.28 20.43
N TRP A 324 -0.17 7.44 19.22
CA TRP A 324 0.97 8.30 18.92
C TRP A 324 0.51 9.71 18.54
N GLY A 325 1.41 10.68 18.68
CA GLY A 325 1.20 12.05 18.19
C GLY A 325 1.55 12.19 16.71
N VAL A 326 0.92 13.16 16.04
CA VAL A 326 1.26 13.57 14.67
C VAL A 326 2.05 14.87 14.73
N PRO A 327 3.39 14.83 14.56
CA PRO A 327 4.17 16.05 14.47
C PRO A 327 4.03 16.66 13.07
N THR A 328 4.32 17.95 12.94
CA THR A 328 4.64 18.52 11.63
C THR A 328 6.11 18.24 11.35
N LEU A 329 6.40 17.58 10.23
CA LEU A 329 7.78 17.35 9.79
C LEU A 329 8.34 18.64 9.19
N GLY A 330 9.26 19.27 9.92
CA GLY A 330 10.08 20.38 9.41
C GLY A 330 10.80 19.98 8.14
#